data_AF-A0A432SV84-F1
#
_entry.id   AF-A0A432SV84-F1
#
_cell.length_a   1.000
_cell.length_b   1.000
_cell.length_c   1.000
_cell.angle_alpha   90.00
_cell.angle_beta   90.00
_cell.angle_gamma   90.00
#
_symmetry.space_group_name_H-M   'P 1'
#
loop_
_entity.id
_entity.type
_entity.pdbx_description
1 polymer ?
#
loop_
_entity_poly.entity_id
_entity_poly.type
_entity_poly.pdbx_seq_one_letter_code
_entity_poly.pdbx_strand_id
1 'polypeptide(L)'
;IQKIGKEADKNGKSAFWKEATYRTIKQQVDMGMYSKILFIVDADYPENDATYGGLDNSQKGLEKIIETLEFTEKAKYFIACDPTNETGNLEHLILSTIDDTKKECINKLLNCILEMDVHSDKKIVLSSYEAIFKESPYNYTHNNFKELRELILWLIKTE
;
A
#
# COMPACT_ATOMS: atom_id res chain seq x y z
N ILE A 1 -1.83 -16.90 5.05
CA ILE A 1 -1.42 -15.49 5.23
C ILE A 1 -2.14 -14.94 6.45
N GLN A 2 -1.44 -14.71 7.55
CA GLN A 2 -2.03 -14.06 8.72
C GLN A 2 -1.86 -12.54 8.54
N LYS A 3 -2.97 -11.81 8.41
CA LYS A 3 -2.96 -10.34 8.27
C LYS A 3 -2.77 -9.71 9.66
N ILE A 4 -1.55 -9.28 9.97
CA ILE A 4 -1.23 -8.65 11.27
C ILE A 4 -1.29 -7.12 11.14
N GLY A 5 -2.43 -6.61 10.63
CA GLY A 5 -2.66 -5.19 10.42
C GLY A 5 -3.54 -4.51 11.46
N LYS A 6 -4.08 -5.25 12.45
CA LYS A 6 -5.09 -4.71 13.40
C LYS A 6 -4.57 -4.37 14.79
N GLU A 7 -3.33 -4.69 15.14
CA GLU A 7 -2.77 -4.33 16.45
C GLU A 7 -2.17 -2.91 16.46
N ALA A 8 -1.65 -2.42 15.32
CA ALA A 8 -1.09 -1.07 15.19
C ALA A 8 -2.17 0.05 15.18
N ASP A 9 -3.38 -0.25 14.69
CA ASP A 9 -4.48 0.73 14.58
C ASP A 9 -4.94 1.32 15.93
N LYS A 10 -4.61 0.68 17.07
CA LYS A 10 -4.95 1.20 18.39
C LYS A 10 -3.98 2.26 18.93
N ASN A 11 -2.80 2.42 18.34
CA ASN A 11 -1.71 3.26 18.90
C ASN A 11 -1.22 4.39 17.95
N GLY A 12 -1.93 4.64 16.84
CA GLY A 12 -1.61 5.70 15.87
C GLY A 12 -0.60 5.28 14.79
N LYS A 13 -0.57 6.01 13.65
CA LYS A 13 0.28 5.69 12.47
C LYS A 13 1.76 5.45 12.82
N SER A 14 2.31 6.19 13.79
CA SER A 14 3.71 6.06 14.22
C SER A 14 4.01 4.80 15.04
N ALA A 15 2.99 4.05 15.49
CA ALA A 15 3.19 2.81 16.21
C ALA A 15 3.74 1.69 15.32
N PHE A 16 3.44 1.70 14.02
CA PHE A 16 4.01 0.75 13.07
C PHE A 16 5.54 0.76 13.12
N TRP A 17 6.17 1.94 13.24
CA TRP A 17 7.64 2.06 13.24
C TRP A 17 8.31 1.75 14.59
N LYS A 18 7.57 1.21 15.57
CA LYS A 18 8.09 0.89 16.91
C LYS A 18 8.26 -0.62 17.07
N GLU A 19 9.45 -1.05 17.48
CA GLU A 19 9.77 -2.46 17.75
C GLU A 19 8.75 -3.13 18.69
N ALA A 20 8.30 -2.42 19.73
CA ALA A 20 7.34 -2.91 20.70
C ALA A 20 6.02 -3.43 20.08
N THR A 21 5.64 -2.91 18.91
CA THR A 21 4.45 -3.35 18.16
C THR A 21 4.58 -4.78 17.63
N TYR A 22 5.80 -5.26 17.42
CA TYR A 22 6.08 -6.57 16.82
C TYR A 22 6.44 -7.65 17.83
N ARG A 23 6.35 -7.39 19.14
CA ARG A 23 6.79 -8.34 20.18
C ARG A 23 6.23 -9.75 19.97
N THR A 24 4.94 -9.87 19.71
CA THR A 24 4.27 -11.16 19.46
C THR A 24 4.76 -11.79 18.16
N ILE A 25 4.92 -10.99 17.09
CA ILE A 25 5.41 -11.48 15.80
C ILE A 25 6.84 -12.01 15.93
N LYS A 26 7.72 -11.27 16.60
CA LYS A 26 9.10 -11.68 16.85
C LYS A 26 9.15 -13.02 17.58
N GLN A 27 8.36 -13.20 18.64
CA GLN A 27 8.24 -14.50 19.32
C GLN A 27 7.81 -15.63 18.38
N GLN A 28 6.84 -15.41 17.49
CA GLN A 28 6.39 -16.43 16.54
C GLN A 28 7.46 -16.77 15.49
N VAL A 29 8.23 -15.78 15.06
CA VAL A 29 9.37 -15.96 14.14
C VAL A 29 10.50 -16.74 14.81
N ASP A 30 10.80 -16.44 16.08
CA ASP A 30 11.82 -17.10 16.89
C ASP A 30 11.44 -18.56 17.19
N MET A 31 10.14 -18.81 17.41
CA MET A 31 9.58 -20.16 17.56
C MET A 31 9.48 -20.93 16.24
N GLY A 32 9.87 -20.33 15.11
CA GLY A 32 9.81 -20.96 13.78
C GLY A 32 8.40 -21.11 13.20
N MET A 33 7.39 -20.48 13.79
CA MET A 33 6.01 -20.51 13.29
C MET A 33 5.86 -19.68 12.01
N TYR A 34 6.66 -18.62 11.85
CA TYR A 34 6.72 -17.81 10.65
C TYR A 34 8.13 -17.84 10.03
N SER A 35 8.22 -18.34 8.79
CA SER A 35 9.45 -18.38 8.01
C SER A 35 9.60 -17.20 7.03
N LYS A 36 8.48 -16.54 6.69
CA LYS A 36 8.43 -15.43 5.74
C LYS A 36 7.49 -14.32 6.21
N ILE A 37 7.89 -13.08 5.99
CA ILE A 37 7.17 -11.87 6.38
C ILE A 37 7.12 -10.92 5.19
N LEU A 38 5.94 -10.37 4.90
CA LEU A 38 5.77 -9.33 3.89
C LEU A 38 5.17 -8.10 4.56
N PHE A 39 5.94 -7.01 4.60
CA PHE A 39 5.45 -5.70 5.02
C PHE A 39 4.79 -5.00 3.84
N ILE A 40 3.63 -4.39 4.07
CA ILE A 40 2.92 -3.62 3.04
C ILE A 40 2.51 -2.30 3.68
N VAL A 41 2.97 -1.19 3.12
CA VAL A 41 2.67 0.17 3.59
C VAL A 41 2.30 1.06 2.40
N ASP A 42 1.56 2.13 2.65
CA ASP A 42 1.40 3.21 1.68
C ASP A 42 2.63 4.13 1.74
N ALA A 43 3.03 4.72 0.61
CA ALA A 43 4.09 5.73 0.61
C ALA A 43 3.66 7.01 1.36
N ASP A 44 2.35 7.31 1.38
CA ASP A 44 1.82 8.60 1.82
C ASP A 44 2.53 9.77 1.09
N TYR A 45 2.54 10.97 1.68
CA TYR A 45 3.10 12.19 1.08
C TYR A 45 4.10 12.83 2.03
N PRO A 46 5.31 13.22 1.58
CA PRO A 46 6.30 13.91 2.42
C PRO A 46 5.75 15.20 3.07
N GLU A 47 4.82 15.88 2.42
CA GLU A 47 4.16 17.09 2.90
C GLU A 47 3.30 16.83 4.15
N ASN A 48 2.76 15.61 4.27
CA ASN A 48 1.92 15.20 5.38
C ASN A 48 2.73 14.51 6.49
N ASP A 49 3.81 13.82 6.13
CA ASP A 49 4.73 13.17 7.06
C ASP A 49 6.17 13.26 6.53
N ALA A 50 6.95 14.21 7.05
CA ALA A 50 8.33 14.40 6.62
C ALA A 50 9.29 13.26 7.05
N THR A 51 8.85 12.37 7.95
CA THR A 51 9.68 11.28 8.48
C THR A 51 9.51 10.01 7.69
N TYR A 52 8.27 9.67 7.33
CA TYR A 52 7.92 8.40 6.67
C TYR A 52 7.17 8.56 5.35
N GLY A 53 6.66 9.76 5.04
CA GLY A 53 5.94 10.05 3.82
C GLY A 53 6.86 10.15 2.60
N GLY A 54 6.40 9.61 1.47
CA GLY A 54 7.17 9.40 0.25
C GLY A 54 7.87 8.03 0.21
N LEU A 55 8.10 7.54 -1.01
CA LEU A 55 8.72 6.23 -1.26
C LEU A 55 10.05 6.05 -0.52
N ASP A 56 10.98 6.99 -0.69
CA ASP A 56 12.33 6.93 -0.08
C ASP A 56 12.29 6.86 1.45
N ASN A 57 11.41 7.64 2.08
CA ASN A 57 11.30 7.70 3.53
C ASN A 57 10.65 6.43 4.09
N SER A 58 9.59 5.95 3.42
CA SER A 58 8.96 4.67 3.73
C SER A 58 9.95 3.51 3.59
N GLN A 59 10.76 3.51 2.54
CA GLN A 59 11.79 2.49 2.31
C GLN A 59 12.82 2.48 3.44
N LYS A 60 13.40 3.64 3.79
CA LYS A 60 14.37 3.75 4.89
C LYS A 60 13.77 3.32 6.23
N GLY A 61 12.51 3.69 6.48
CA GLY A 61 11.77 3.26 7.67
C GLY A 61 11.61 1.74 7.74
N LEU A 62 11.26 1.11 6.60
CA LEU A 62 11.08 -0.34 6.48
C LEU A 62 12.38 -1.10 6.67
N GLU A 63 13.45 -0.66 6.01
CA GLU A 63 14.78 -1.26 6.15
C GLU A 63 15.24 -1.22 7.61
N LYS A 64 15.09 -0.06 8.27
CA LYS A 64 15.46 0.11 9.68
C LYS A 64 14.66 -0.78 10.62
N ILE A 65 13.33 -0.88 10.45
CA ILE A 65 12.53 -1.72 11.34
C ILE A 65 12.79 -3.21 11.08
N ILE A 66 13.00 -3.63 9.83
CA ILE A 66 13.35 -5.01 9.48
C ILE A 66 14.69 -5.40 10.12
N GLU A 67 15.68 -4.51 10.07
CA GLU A 67 16.98 -4.72 10.72
C GLU A 67 16.84 -4.79 12.25
N THR A 68 16.10 -3.85 12.86
CA THR A 68 15.85 -3.80 14.31
C THR A 68 15.16 -5.07 14.82
N LEU A 69 14.26 -5.64 14.01
CA LEU A 69 13.56 -6.87 14.34
C LEU A 69 14.36 -8.14 14.04
N GLU A 70 15.54 -8.01 13.43
CA GLU A 70 16.38 -9.12 12.96
C GLU A 70 15.67 -10.01 11.93
N PHE A 71 14.84 -9.39 11.08
CA PHE A 71 14.05 -10.07 10.06
C PHE A 71 14.68 -10.04 8.66
N THR A 72 15.90 -9.54 8.50
CA THR A 72 16.55 -9.28 7.20
C THR A 72 16.47 -10.45 6.21
N GLU A 73 16.65 -11.69 6.67
CA GLU A 73 16.61 -12.90 5.82
C GLU A 73 15.19 -13.45 5.59
N LYS A 74 14.21 -12.99 6.38
CA LYS A 74 12.84 -13.51 6.40
C LYS A 74 11.81 -12.51 5.89
N ALA A 75 12.16 -11.24 5.77
CA ALA A 75 11.25 -10.16 5.43
C ALA A 75 11.49 -9.60 4.03
N LYS A 76 10.39 -9.26 3.36
CA LYS A 76 10.36 -8.35 2.21
C LYS A 76 9.32 -7.27 2.47
N TYR A 77 9.33 -6.23 1.65
CA TYR A 77 8.35 -5.16 1.74
C TYR A 77 7.80 -4.78 0.37
N PHE A 78 6.62 -4.15 0.37
CA PHE A 78 6.00 -3.48 -0.76
C PHE A 78 5.48 -2.12 -0.30
N ILE A 79 5.73 -1.08 -1.10
CA ILE A 79 5.25 0.28 -0.82
C ILE A 79 4.24 0.65 -1.90
N ALA A 80 2.98 0.82 -1.51
CA ALA A 80 1.92 1.21 -2.43
C ALA A 80 1.98 2.72 -2.70
N CYS A 81 2.14 3.09 -3.97
CA CYS A 81 2.21 4.48 -4.43
C CYS A 81 1.66 4.62 -5.85
N ASP A 82 1.48 5.86 -6.31
CA ASP A 82 1.35 6.16 -7.72
C ASP A 82 2.70 5.88 -8.42
N PRO A 83 2.75 5.01 -9.45
CA PRO A 83 4.01 4.69 -10.13
C PRO A 83 4.61 5.86 -10.92
N THR A 84 3.87 6.97 -11.10
CA THR A 84 4.32 8.14 -11.86
C THR A 84 5.12 9.11 -10.99
N ASN A 85 4.70 9.28 -9.74
CA ASN A 85 5.26 10.29 -8.82
C ASN A 85 5.75 9.72 -7.50
N GLU A 86 5.64 8.41 -7.29
CA GLU A 86 6.17 7.68 -6.14
C GLU A 86 5.62 8.17 -4.78
N THR A 87 4.40 8.72 -4.79
CA THR A 87 3.68 9.17 -3.59
C THR A 87 2.27 8.62 -3.55
N GLY A 88 1.61 8.78 -2.41
CA GLY A 88 0.22 8.36 -2.23
C GLY A 88 0.12 6.94 -1.69
N ASN A 89 -0.93 6.23 -2.12
CA ASN A 89 -1.41 5.05 -1.42
C ASN A 89 -1.96 4.00 -2.40
N LEU A 90 -2.48 2.88 -1.87
CA LEU A 90 -3.07 1.83 -2.68
C LEU A 90 -4.14 2.31 -3.66
N GLU A 91 -4.99 3.29 -3.30
CA GLU A 91 -5.98 3.82 -4.25
C GLU A 91 -5.31 4.50 -5.45
N HIS A 92 -4.16 5.16 -5.27
CA HIS A 92 -3.38 5.70 -6.39
C HIS A 92 -2.85 4.60 -7.30
N LEU A 93 -2.31 3.54 -6.72
CA LEU A 93 -1.87 2.39 -7.49
C LEU A 93 -3.03 1.77 -8.28
N ILE A 94 -4.22 1.62 -7.70
CA ILE A 94 -5.40 1.10 -8.40
C ILE A 94 -5.81 2.04 -9.55
N LEU A 95 -5.91 3.34 -9.27
CA LEU A 95 -6.25 4.34 -10.29
C LEU A 95 -5.26 4.31 -11.45
N SER A 96 -3.97 4.09 -11.19
CA SER A 96 -2.95 3.99 -12.25
C SER A 96 -3.19 2.86 -13.25
N THR A 97 -4.06 1.89 -12.93
CA THR A 97 -4.40 0.75 -13.82
C THR A 97 -5.66 0.96 -14.64
N ILE A 98 -6.37 2.06 -14.42
CA ILE A 98 -7.55 2.44 -15.20
C ILE A 98 -7.11 3.11 -16.50
N ASP A 99 -7.77 2.76 -17.60
CA ASP A 99 -7.58 3.41 -18.90
C ASP A 99 -7.85 4.93 -18.83
N ASP A 100 -6.98 5.73 -19.44
CA ASP A 100 -7.04 7.18 -19.33
C ASP A 100 -8.32 7.76 -19.94
N THR A 101 -8.89 7.13 -20.99
CA THR A 101 -10.19 7.53 -21.56
C THR A 101 -11.31 7.37 -20.54
N LYS A 102 -11.30 6.26 -19.78
CA LYS A 102 -12.29 6.03 -18.72
C LYS A 102 -12.11 6.99 -17.55
N LYS A 103 -10.86 7.30 -17.16
CA LYS A 103 -10.58 8.32 -16.13
C LYS A 103 -11.09 9.69 -16.58
N GLU A 104 -10.81 10.08 -17.81
CA GLU A 104 -11.23 11.37 -18.36
C GLU A 104 -12.76 11.48 -18.42
N CYS A 105 -13.45 10.39 -18.77
CA CYS A 105 -14.91 10.33 -18.74
C CYS A 105 -15.47 10.61 -17.33
N ILE A 106 -14.91 9.96 -16.31
CA ILE A 106 -15.30 10.19 -14.90
C ILE A 106 -14.99 11.63 -14.49
N ASN A 107 -13.79 12.13 -14.78
CA ASN A 107 -13.40 13.50 -14.40
C ASN A 107 -14.30 14.55 -15.07
N LYS A 108 -14.66 14.36 -16.35
CA LYS A 108 -15.63 15.22 -17.05
C LYS A 108 -17.00 15.20 -16.37
N LEU A 109 -17.48 14.03 -15.97
CA LEU A 109 -18.74 13.90 -15.24
C LEU A 109 -18.68 14.64 -13.88
N LEU A 110 -17.61 14.44 -13.13
CA LEU A 110 -17.42 15.08 -11.81
C LEU A 110 -17.37 16.60 -11.95
N ASN A 111 -16.64 17.13 -12.93
CA ASN A 111 -16.59 18.56 -13.24
C ASN A 111 -17.96 19.16 -13.61
N CYS A 112 -18.89 18.35 -14.13
CA CYS A 112 -20.24 18.80 -14.46
C CYS A 112 -21.20 18.82 -13.27
N ILE A 113 -20.89 18.09 -12.19
CA ILE A 113 -21.82 17.87 -11.06
C ILE A 113 -21.33 18.54 -9.78
N LEU A 114 -20.02 18.76 -9.65
CA LEU A 114 -19.39 19.33 -8.46
C LEU A 114 -18.81 20.71 -8.80
N GLU A 115 -19.27 21.75 -8.11
CA GLU A 115 -18.58 23.06 -8.05
C GLU A 115 -17.41 23.00 -7.04
N MET A 116 -16.52 22.02 -7.17
CA MET A 116 -15.38 21.87 -6.28
C MET A 116 -14.12 21.57 -7.09
N ASP A 117 -12.99 22.06 -6.60
CA ASP A 117 -11.67 21.77 -7.14
C ASP A 117 -11.45 20.25 -7.08
N VAL A 118 -11.50 19.55 -8.24
CA VAL A 118 -11.56 18.07 -8.35
C VAL A 118 -10.20 17.40 -8.06
N HIS A 119 -9.31 18.11 -7.38
CA HIS A 119 -8.24 17.48 -6.65
C HIS A 119 -8.82 16.79 -5.41
N SER A 120 -9.03 15.47 -5.48
CA SER A 120 -8.40 14.51 -4.53
C SER A 120 -9.25 13.38 -3.96
N ASP A 121 -10.56 13.26 -4.23
CA ASP A 121 -11.30 12.09 -3.72
C ASP A 121 -11.17 10.89 -4.67
N LYS A 122 -10.01 10.24 -4.62
CA LYS A 122 -9.70 8.94 -5.24
C LYS A 122 -10.86 7.95 -5.08
N LYS A 123 -11.51 8.00 -3.92
CA LYS A 123 -12.68 7.20 -3.57
C LYS A 123 -13.89 7.51 -4.44
N ILE A 124 -14.16 8.78 -4.73
CA ILE A 124 -15.23 9.17 -5.66
C ILE A 124 -14.91 8.61 -7.05
N VAL A 125 -13.68 8.77 -7.54
CA VAL A 125 -13.31 8.24 -8.86
C VAL A 125 -13.48 6.71 -8.93
N LEU A 126 -13.00 5.98 -7.92
CA LEU A 126 -13.15 4.52 -7.84
C LEU A 126 -14.62 4.08 -7.76
N SER A 127 -15.43 4.73 -6.91
CA SER A 127 -16.86 4.42 -6.77
C SER A 127 -17.65 4.79 -8.02
N SER A 128 -17.34 5.91 -8.67
CA SER A 128 -17.94 6.31 -9.95
C SER A 128 -17.57 5.34 -11.06
N TYR A 129 -16.33 4.83 -11.09
CA TYR A 129 -15.92 3.81 -12.05
C TYR A 129 -16.79 2.55 -11.95
N GLU A 130 -16.96 2.01 -10.74
CA GLU A 130 -17.79 0.82 -10.51
C GLU A 130 -19.25 1.06 -10.93
N ALA A 131 -19.79 2.24 -10.63
CA ALA A 131 -21.17 2.58 -10.96
C ALA A 131 -21.41 2.73 -12.48
N ILE A 132 -20.48 3.37 -13.20
CA ILE A 132 -20.63 3.68 -14.63
C ILE A 132 -20.31 2.46 -15.49
N PHE A 133 -19.19 1.79 -15.23
CA PHE A 133 -18.70 0.71 -16.07
C PHE A 133 -19.14 -0.68 -15.62
N LYS A 134 -19.73 -0.82 -14.42
CA LYS A 134 -20.15 -2.11 -13.83
C LYS A 134 -19.01 -3.13 -13.73
N GLU A 135 -17.79 -2.64 -13.66
CA GLU A 135 -16.54 -3.39 -13.55
C GLU A 135 -15.78 -2.88 -12.33
N SER A 136 -15.00 -3.73 -11.66
CA SER A 136 -14.11 -3.25 -10.61
C SER A 136 -12.96 -2.44 -11.24
N PRO A 137 -12.57 -1.28 -10.65
CA PRO A 137 -11.41 -0.52 -11.08
C PRO A 137 -10.09 -1.26 -10.80
N TYR A 138 -10.17 -2.37 -10.07
CA TYR A 138 -9.02 -3.20 -9.72
C TYR A 138 -8.64 -4.15 -10.85
N ASN A 139 -7.50 -3.87 -11.50
CA ASN A 139 -6.89 -4.80 -12.45
C ASN A 139 -5.57 -5.38 -11.90
N TYR A 140 -5.67 -6.48 -11.16
CA TYR A 140 -4.49 -7.16 -10.61
C TYR A 140 -3.55 -7.72 -11.68
N THR A 141 -3.97 -7.86 -12.94
CA THR A 141 -3.13 -8.37 -14.02
C THR A 141 -2.24 -7.29 -14.63
N HIS A 142 -2.51 -6.01 -14.35
CA HIS A 142 -1.71 -4.88 -14.84
C HIS A 142 -0.24 -4.97 -14.38
N ASN A 143 0.68 -4.40 -15.16
CA ASN A 143 2.12 -4.45 -14.87
C ASN A 143 2.49 -3.73 -13.57
N ASN A 144 1.72 -2.71 -13.17
CA ASN A 144 1.95 -1.97 -11.91
C ASN A 144 1.78 -2.86 -10.67
N PHE A 145 1.10 -4.02 -10.78
CA PHE A 145 0.98 -5.00 -9.69
C PHE A 145 2.00 -6.15 -9.81
N LYS A 146 2.92 -6.13 -10.79
CA LYS A 146 3.86 -7.23 -11.03
C LYS A 146 4.71 -7.52 -9.78
N GLU A 147 5.27 -6.50 -9.16
CA GLU A 147 6.10 -6.65 -7.96
C GLU A 147 5.29 -7.24 -6.80
N LEU A 148 4.12 -6.68 -6.51
CA LEU A 148 3.24 -7.20 -5.46
C LEU A 148 2.85 -8.67 -5.71
N ARG A 149 2.60 -9.05 -6.98
CA ARG A 149 2.36 -10.45 -7.37
C ARG A 149 3.54 -11.33 -7.03
N GLU A 150 4.75 -10.92 -7.40
CA GLU A 150 5.97 -11.69 -7.13
C GLU A 150 6.24 -11.84 -5.63
N LEU A 151 5.99 -10.80 -4.84
CA LEU A 151 6.12 -10.81 -3.39
C LEU A 151 5.09 -11.72 -2.72
N ILE A 152 3.82 -11.67 -3.17
CA ILE A 152 2.77 -12.58 -2.68
C ILE A 152 3.10 -14.02 -3.04
N LEU A 153 3.57 -14.29 -4.26
CA LEU A 153 4.01 -15.62 -4.67
C LEU A 153 5.17 -16.14 -3.82
N TRP A 154 6.17 -15.29 -3.55
CA TRP A 154 7.27 -15.63 -2.64
C TRP A 154 6.78 -15.96 -1.23
N LEU A 155 5.78 -15.22 -0.72
CA LEU A 155 5.21 -15.40 0.61
C LEU A 155 4.43 -16.72 0.75
N ILE A 156 3.67 -17.12 -0.28
CA ILE A 156 2.83 -18.33 -0.24
C ILE A 156 3.55 -19.60 -0.67
N LYS A 157 4.65 -19.49 -1.42
CA LYS A 157 5.41 -20.66 -1.86
C LYS A 157 6.06 -21.30 -0.64
N THR A 158 5.57 -22.47 -0.26
CA THR A 158 6.24 -23.36 0.70
C THR A 158 7.46 -23.98 0.02
N GLU A 159 8.59 -23.99 0.73
CA GLU A 159 9.73 -24.84 0.35
C GLU A 159 9.39 -26.31 0.55
#